data_AF-A0A927BD85-F1
#
_entry.id   AF-A0A927BD85-F1
#
_cell.length_a   1.000
_cell.length_b   1.000
_cell.length_c   1.000
_cell.angle_alpha   90.00
_cell.angle_beta   90.00
_cell.angle_gamma   90.00
#
_symmetry.space_group_name_H-M   'P 1'
#
loop_
_entity.id
_entity.type
_entity.pdbx_description
1 polymer ?
#
loop_
_entity_poly.entity_id
_entity_poly.type
_entity_poly.pdbx_seq_one_letter_code
_entity_poly.pdbx_strand_id
1 'polypeptide(L)'
;MLKTGHLLSIIHILVFALCNNAETGALNAYRIAENNSHQNYSGIWRYEFSSKENELLNISFQLNLIQDKDIIKGQYCAVSRGGRRIDCDIDKNYNIYGKIINNVAYIDFTGFYDAKAKGKAILYLDNGNLFWEIVSVKGEIYAPVKAVLKSDNNAKNSPE
;
A
#
# COMPACT_ATOMS: atom_id res chain seq x y z
N MET A 1 13.84 32.17 -72.05
CA MET A 1 14.94 32.05 -71.08
C MET A 1 14.95 30.61 -70.56
N LEU A 2 16.03 29.87 -70.84
CA LEU A 2 16.29 28.51 -70.36
C LEU A 2 16.39 28.44 -68.83
N LYS A 3 15.88 27.35 -68.23
CA LYS A 3 16.63 26.32 -67.47
C LYS A 3 15.64 25.24 -66.99
N THR A 4 15.62 24.04 -67.58
CA THR A 4 16.32 22.80 -67.13
C THR A 4 15.94 22.39 -65.71
N GLY A 5 15.52 21.18 -65.35
CA GLY A 5 15.43 19.84 -65.95
C GLY A 5 14.97 18.90 -64.81
N HIS A 6 14.10 17.92 -65.06
CA HIS A 6 14.42 16.47 -65.05
C HIS A 6 15.07 15.97 -63.73
N LEU A 7 14.55 14.96 -63.03
CA LEU A 7 14.47 13.57 -63.50
C LEU A 7 13.71 12.68 -62.46
N LEU A 8 13.07 11.62 -63.00
CA LEU A 8 12.83 10.25 -62.50
C LEU A 8 13.17 9.92 -61.01
N SER A 9 12.48 9.04 -60.29
CA SER A 9 12.03 7.71 -60.71
C SER A 9 11.14 7.09 -59.64
N ILE A 10 10.07 6.43 -60.08
CA ILE A 10 9.54 5.25 -59.39
C ILE A 10 10.62 4.17 -59.51
N ILE A 11 10.95 3.47 -58.42
CA ILE A 11 11.20 2.01 -58.35
C ILE A 11 11.70 1.66 -56.95
N HIS A 12 10.95 0.75 -56.33
CA HIS A 12 11.34 -0.23 -55.32
C HIS A 12 12.39 0.18 -54.30
N ILE A 13 11.99 0.13 -53.04
CA ILE A 13 12.68 -0.74 -52.09
C ILE A 13 11.74 -0.99 -50.89
N LEU A 14 11.09 -2.15 -50.93
CA LEU A 14 10.77 -2.94 -49.74
C LEU A 14 12.13 -3.42 -49.19
N VAL A 15 12.66 -2.74 -48.17
CA VAL A 15 13.88 -3.13 -47.46
C VAL A 15 13.57 -3.11 -45.98
N PHE A 16 13.41 -4.33 -45.49
CA PHE A 16 13.52 -4.79 -44.11
C PHE A 16 12.47 -4.25 -43.12
N ALA A 17 11.34 -4.93 -42.96
CA ALA A 17 11.25 -6.02 -41.97
C ALA A 17 12.62 -6.55 -41.51
N LEU A 18 12.93 -6.33 -40.22
CA LEU A 18 13.98 -6.94 -39.36
C LEU A 18 14.98 -5.93 -38.77
N CYS A 19 14.50 -5.15 -37.80
CA CYS A 19 15.17 -4.75 -36.56
C CYS A 19 14.13 -3.91 -35.79
N ASN A 20 13.53 -4.29 -34.66
CA ASN A 20 13.74 -5.41 -33.76
C ASN A 20 12.38 -5.83 -33.17
N ASN A 21 12.11 -7.14 -33.11
CA ASN A 21 11.12 -7.70 -32.16
C ASN A 21 11.49 -7.42 -30.69
N ALA A 22 12.63 -6.77 -30.43
CA ALA A 22 13.04 -6.26 -29.12
C ALA A 22 12.33 -4.95 -28.73
N GLU A 23 11.88 -4.11 -29.68
CA GLU A 23 11.17 -2.87 -29.34
C GLU A 23 9.74 -3.14 -28.86
N THR A 24 9.03 -4.09 -29.47
CA THR A 24 7.72 -4.54 -28.98
C THR A 24 7.83 -5.28 -27.65
N GLY A 25 8.90 -6.03 -27.43
CA GLY A 25 9.22 -6.63 -26.13
C GLY A 25 9.53 -5.58 -25.06
N ALA A 26 10.29 -4.53 -25.39
CA ALA A 26 10.60 -3.43 -24.50
C ALA A 26 9.40 -2.52 -24.23
N LEU A 27 8.55 -2.23 -25.22
CA LEU A 27 7.29 -1.49 -25.06
C LEU A 27 6.27 -2.29 -24.27
N ASN A 28 6.16 -3.62 -24.47
CA ASN A 28 5.33 -4.46 -23.61
C ASN A 28 5.91 -4.56 -22.20
N ALA A 29 7.22 -4.73 -22.03
CA ALA A 29 7.84 -4.74 -20.71
C ALA A 29 7.68 -3.39 -19.98
N TYR A 30 7.76 -2.28 -20.71
CA TYR A 30 7.50 -0.93 -20.20
C TYR A 30 6.03 -0.75 -19.83
N ARG A 31 5.08 -1.16 -20.68
CA ARG A 31 3.65 -1.15 -20.37
C ARG A 31 3.26 -2.10 -19.23
N ILE A 32 3.95 -3.23 -19.08
CA ILE A 32 3.77 -4.16 -17.95
C ILE A 32 4.38 -3.57 -16.68
N ALA A 33 5.50 -2.85 -16.76
CA ALA A 33 6.08 -2.11 -15.64
C ALA A 33 5.21 -0.92 -15.22
N GLU A 34 4.56 -0.22 -16.15
CA GLU A 34 3.61 0.85 -15.85
C GLU A 34 2.25 0.33 -15.35
N ASN A 35 1.80 -0.85 -15.80
CA ASN A 35 0.60 -1.51 -15.30
C ASN A 35 0.81 -2.30 -13.99
N ASN A 36 2.05 -2.44 -13.53
CA ASN A 36 2.33 -2.68 -12.12
C ASN A 36 2.10 -1.35 -11.39
N SER A 37 0.84 -1.03 -11.14
CA SER A 37 0.51 0.05 -10.20
C SER A 37 1.14 -0.33 -8.86
N HIS A 38 2.32 0.22 -8.57
CA HIS A 38 2.96 0.03 -7.29
C HIS A 38 1.99 0.55 -6.23
N GLN A 39 1.48 -0.37 -5.43
CA GLN A 39 0.45 -0.03 -4.46
C GLN A 39 1.03 0.95 -3.45
N ASN A 40 0.33 2.06 -3.22
CA ASN A 40 0.73 3.05 -2.22
C ASN A 40 -0.01 2.80 -0.92
N TYR A 41 0.72 2.31 0.07
CA TYR A 41 0.26 2.04 1.43
C TYR A 41 0.19 3.31 2.29
N SER A 42 0.80 4.41 1.86
CA SER A 42 0.87 5.63 2.65
C SER A 42 -0.51 6.21 2.93
N GLY A 43 -0.72 6.62 4.17
CA GLY A 43 -1.98 7.25 4.59
C GLY A 43 -2.44 6.78 5.95
N ILE A 44 -3.60 7.29 6.33
CA ILE A 44 -4.32 6.87 7.53
C ILE A 44 -5.38 5.86 7.09
N TRP A 45 -5.43 4.73 7.78
CA TRP A 45 -6.35 3.64 7.54
C TRP A 45 -7.10 3.33 8.83
N ARG A 46 -8.42 3.15 8.77
CA ARG A 46 -9.26 2.91 9.94
C ARG A 46 -10.14 1.68 9.79
N TYR A 47 -10.30 0.97 10.88
CA TYR A 47 -11.29 -0.07 11.09
C TYR A 47 -12.07 0.24 12.36
N GLU A 48 -13.39 0.11 12.26
CA GLU A 48 -14.30 0.30 13.38
C GLU A 48 -15.26 -0.88 13.42
N PHE A 49 -15.45 -1.44 14.60
CA PHE A 49 -16.48 -2.43 14.87
C PHE A 49 -17.25 -2.01 16.12
N SER A 50 -18.57 -2.03 16.02
CA SER A 50 -19.47 -1.70 17.12
C SER A 50 -20.57 -2.73 17.22
N SER A 51 -20.74 -3.29 18.42
CA SER A 51 -21.85 -4.18 18.75
C SER A 51 -22.93 -3.43 19.50
N LYS A 52 -24.20 -3.62 19.11
CA LYS A 52 -25.36 -3.08 19.82
C LYS A 52 -25.71 -3.88 21.08
N GLU A 53 -25.23 -5.12 21.16
CA GLU A 53 -25.57 -6.07 22.23
C GLU A 53 -24.54 -6.05 23.36
N ASN A 54 -23.28 -5.79 23.04
CA ASN A 54 -22.20 -5.81 24.00
C ASN A 54 -21.10 -4.82 23.61
N GLU A 55 -21.06 -3.68 24.32
CA GLU A 55 -20.06 -2.62 24.13
C GLU A 55 -18.62 -3.12 24.35
N LEU A 56 -18.42 -4.20 25.12
CA LEU A 56 -17.10 -4.82 25.30
C LEU A 56 -16.59 -5.51 24.03
N LEU A 57 -17.39 -5.61 22.98
CA LEU A 57 -16.93 -6.06 21.68
C LEU A 57 -16.49 -4.91 20.79
N ASN A 58 -16.72 -3.64 21.17
CA ASN A 58 -16.34 -2.50 20.33
C ASN A 58 -14.83 -2.38 20.20
N ILE A 59 -14.37 -2.15 18.97
CA ILE A 59 -12.96 -2.03 18.59
C ILE A 59 -12.82 -0.86 17.60
N SER A 60 -11.86 0.02 17.87
CA SER A 60 -11.31 0.98 16.91
C SER A 60 -9.86 0.61 16.64
N PHE A 61 -9.45 0.62 15.37
CA PHE A 61 -8.09 0.32 14.96
C PHE A 61 -7.66 1.26 13.84
N GLN A 62 -6.51 1.90 14.01
CA GLN A 62 -5.93 2.83 13.06
C GLN A 62 -4.51 2.43 12.71
N LEU A 63 -4.15 2.55 11.43
CA LEU A 63 -2.78 2.52 10.94
C LEU A 63 -2.44 3.87 10.32
N ASN A 64 -1.30 4.45 10.70
CA ASN A 64 -0.71 5.61 10.03
C ASN A 64 0.61 5.15 9.38
N LEU A 65 0.57 4.98 8.06
CA LEU A 65 1.63 4.35 7.29
C LEU A 65 2.33 5.37 6.39
N ILE A 66 3.65 5.21 6.29
CA ILE A 66 4.51 5.94 5.37
C ILE A 66 5.31 4.92 4.59
N GLN A 67 5.20 5.00 3.28
CA GLN A 67 5.96 4.19 2.35
C GLN A 67 7.05 5.04 1.68
N ASP A 68 8.27 4.52 1.65
CA ASP A 68 9.37 5.03 0.84
C ASP A 68 9.92 3.85 0.02
N LYS A 69 9.59 3.85 -1.29
CA LYS A 69 9.84 2.72 -2.19
C LYS A 69 9.25 1.43 -1.61
N ASP A 70 10.10 0.45 -1.32
CA ASP A 70 9.72 -0.86 -0.78
C ASP A 70 9.87 -0.93 0.75
N ILE A 71 10.17 0.18 1.41
CA ILE A 71 10.20 0.26 2.87
C ILE A 71 8.89 0.87 3.36
N ILE A 72 8.31 0.22 4.37
CA ILE A 72 7.15 0.76 5.08
C ILE A 72 7.50 0.98 6.55
N LYS A 73 7.05 2.10 7.09
CA LYS A 73 7.09 2.40 8.52
C LYS A 73 5.80 3.06 8.94
N GLY A 74 5.50 3.01 10.22
CA GLY A 74 4.29 3.65 10.69
C GLY A 74 4.02 3.41 12.16
N GLN A 75 2.78 3.72 12.53
CA GLN A 75 2.27 3.53 13.87
C GLN A 75 0.87 2.92 13.80
N TYR A 76 0.56 2.02 14.71
CA TYR A 76 -0.83 1.63 14.95
C TYR A 76 -1.38 2.25 16.24
N CYS A 77 -2.69 2.36 16.32
CA CYS A 77 -3.42 2.61 17.55
C CYS A 77 -4.63 1.68 17.59
N ALA A 78 -4.76 0.90 18.66
CA ALA A 78 -5.89 0.03 18.88
C ALA A 78 -6.60 0.36 20.19
N VAL A 79 -7.90 0.58 20.12
CA VAL A 79 -8.79 0.71 21.28
C VAL A 79 -9.76 -0.45 21.24
N SER A 80 -9.75 -1.29 22.27
CA SER A 80 -10.59 -2.49 22.33
C SER A 80 -11.37 -2.56 23.63
N ARG A 81 -12.31 -3.51 23.68
CA ARG A 81 -13.18 -3.73 24.84
C ARG A 81 -13.97 -2.50 25.24
N GLY A 82 -14.52 -1.78 24.27
CA GLY A 82 -15.30 -0.57 24.52
C GLY A 82 -14.49 0.53 25.21
N GLY A 83 -13.22 0.69 24.84
CA GLY A 83 -12.36 1.73 25.41
C GLY A 83 -11.55 1.31 26.64
N ARG A 84 -11.78 0.11 27.19
CA ARG A 84 -11.10 -0.34 28.41
C ARG A 84 -9.64 -0.75 28.21
N ARG A 85 -9.25 -1.00 26.97
CA ARG A 85 -7.88 -1.40 26.61
C ARG A 85 -7.41 -0.52 25.47
N ILE A 86 -6.36 0.25 25.74
CA ILE A 86 -5.77 1.22 24.80
C ILE A 86 -4.34 0.77 24.56
N ASP A 87 -4.04 0.44 23.31
CA ASP A 87 -2.73 0.04 22.81
C ASP A 87 -2.34 1.04 21.73
N CYS A 88 -2.00 2.25 22.20
CA CYS A 88 -1.74 3.44 21.42
C CYS A 88 -0.69 4.29 22.12
N ASP A 89 -0.03 5.14 21.33
CA ASP A 89 0.75 6.26 21.82
C ASP A 89 0.13 7.56 21.28
N ILE A 90 0.08 8.59 22.12
CA ILE A 90 -0.41 9.92 21.73
C ILE A 90 0.64 10.66 20.89
N ASP A 91 1.91 10.37 21.15
CA ASP A 91 3.02 10.92 20.39
C ASP A 91 3.28 10.07 19.14
N LYS A 92 3.96 10.68 18.18
CA LYS A 92 4.33 10.03 16.93
C LYS A 92 5.54 9.12 17.14
N ASN A 93 5.28 7.93 17.66
CA ASN A 93 6.26 6.89 17.91
C ASN A 93 6.04 5.72 16.95
N TYR A 94 6.91 5.59 15.96
CA TYR A 94 6.79 4.50 14.99
C TYR A 94 7.08 3.15 15.64
N ASN A 95 6.06 2.29 15.65
CA ASN A 95 6.13 0.93 16.16
C ASN A 95 5.85 -0.12 15.07
N ILE A 96 5.82 0.28 13.79
CA ILE A 96 5.70 -0.60 12.62
C ILE A 96 6.89 -0.35 11.69
N TYR A 97 7.53 -1.43 11.25
CA TYR A 97 8.58 -1.40 10.23
C TYR A 97 8.50 -2.63 9.35
N GLY A 98 8.76 -2.50 8.05
CA GLY A 98 8.74 -3.65 7.17
C GLY A 98 9.18 -3.38 5.74
N LYS A 99 8.96 -4.37 4.89
CA LYS A 99 9.28 -4.33 3.47
C LYS A 99 8.10 -4.76 2.61
N ILE A 100 7.98 -4.15 1.44
CA ILE A 100 7.02 -4.52 0.41
C ILE A 100 7.71 -5.45 -0.58
N ILE A 101 7.13 -6.63 -0.80
CA ILE A 101 7.61 -7.63 -1.75
C ILE A 101 6.40 -8.10 -2.54
N ASN A 102 6.45 -7.96 -3.87
CA ASN A 102 5.34 -8.35 -4.76
C ASN A 102 3.98 -7.78 -4.32
N ASN A 103 3.94 -6.48 -4.02
CA ASN A 103 2.76 -5.76 -3.53
C ASN A 103 2.18 -6.26 -2.20
N VAL A 104 2.91 -7.05 -1.41
CA VAL A 104 2.54 -7.43 -0.05
C VAL A 104 3.53 -6.81 0.92
N ALA A 105 3.05 -6.08 1.93
CA ALA A 105 3.90 -5.54 2.97
C ALA A 105 4.04 -6.57 4.11
N TYR A 106 5.27 -6.98 4.40
CA TYR A 106 5.61 -7.82 5.54
C TYR A 106 6.20 -6.92 6.62
N ILE A 107 5.51 -6.82 7.76
CA ILE A 107 5.87 -5.89 8.82
C ILE A 107 6.15 -6.59 10.14
N ASP A 108 7.07 -6.02 10.90
CA ASP A 108 7.25 -6.22 12.33
C ASP A 108 6.59 -5.05 13.07
N PHE A 109 6.01 -5.34 14.24
CA PHE A 109 5.44 -4.32 15.10
C PHE A 109 5.67 -4.59 16.60
N THR A 110 5.63 -3.54 17.42
CA THR A 110 5.72 -3.63 18.90
C THR A 110 4.50 -3.03 19.59
N GLY A 111 4.13 -3.58 20.75
CA GLY A 111 3.00 -3.08 21.53
C GLY A 111 3.30 -1.78 22.27
N PHE A 112 2.28 -0.93 22.43
CA PHE A 112 2.32 0.20 23.37
C PHE A 112 1.76 -0.17 24.73
N TYR A 113 0.79 -1.08 24.79
CA TYR A 113 0.21 -1.57 26.04
C TYR A 113 1.21 -2.43 26.85
N ASP A 114 1.84 -3.40 26.19
CA ASP A 114 2.91 -4.22 26.76
C ASP A 114 4.22 -3.93 26.03
N ALA A 115 5.17 -3.30 26.71
CA ALA A 115 6.46 -2.91 26.16
C ALA A 115 7.33 -4.11 25.70
N LYS A 116 7.01 -5.33 26.13
CA LYS A 116 7.69 -6.57 25.67
C LYS A 116 6.98 -7.20 24.48
N ALA A 117 5.81 -6.70 24.11
CA ALA A 117 5.02 -7.28 23.06
C ALA A 117 5.58 -6.94 21.68
N LYS A 118 5.61 -7.96 20.82
CA LYS A 118 6.11 -7.89 19.45
C LYS A 118 5.34 -8.84 18.56
N GLY A 119 5.12 -8.45 17.32
CA GLY A 119 4.42 -9.28 16.36
C GLY A 119 4.88 -9.05 14.93
N LYS A 120 4.39 -9.94 14.06
CA LYS A 120 4.53 -9.89 12.61
C LYS A 120 3.15 -9.83 12.01
N ALA A 121 2.98 -9.00 10.99
CA ALA A 121 1.74 -8.92 10.23
C ALA A 121 2.02 -8.80 8.74
N ILE A 122 1.01 -9.12 7.94
CA ILE A 122 0.99 -8.84 6.50
C ILE A 122 -0.04 -7.77 6.21
N LEU A 123 0.29 -6.91 5.24
CA LEU A 123 -0.63 -5.96 4.65
C LEU A 123 -0.72 -6.20 3.15
N TYR A 124 -1.92 -6.05 2.60
CA TYR A 124 -2.12 -5.96 1.16
C TYR A 124 -3.27 -5.01 0.84
N LEU A 125 -3.21 -4.34 -0.30
CA LEU A 125 -4.33 -3.54 -0.79
C LEU A 125 -5.13 -4.36 -1.80
N ASP A 126 -6.44 -4.38 -1.62
CA ASP A 126 -7.37 -4.92 -2.59
C ASP A 126 -8.61 -4.03 -2.65
N ASN A 127 -9.02 -3.68 -3.88
CA ASN A 127 -10.18 -2.83 -4.15
C ASN A 127 -10.22 -1.54 -3.30
N GLY A 128 -9.06 -0.90 -3.08
CA GLY A 128 -8.93 0.35 -2.31
C GLY A 128 -9.02 0.20 -0.79
N ASN A 129 -9.11 -1.03 -0.28
CA ASN A 129 -9.07 -1.32 1.16
C ASN A 129 -7.73 -1.92 1.55
N LEU A 130 -7.27 -1.60 2.76
CA LEU A 130 -6.06 -2.18 3.33
C LEU A 130 -6.43 -3.36 4.21
N PHE A 131 -5.92 -4.53 3.88
CA PHE A 131 -6.08 -5.73 4.68
C PHE A 131 -4.93 -5.83 5.66
N TRP A 132 -5.26 -6.11 6.92
CA TRP A 132 -4.31 -6.37 8.01
C TRP A 132 -4.53 -7.80 8.52
N GLU A 133 -3.44 -8.55 8.69
CA GLU A 133 -3.49 -9.87 9.33
C GLU A 133 -2.23 -10.12 10.17
N ILE A 134 -2.42 -10.41 11.46
CA ILE A 134 -1.34 -10.84 12.35
C ILE A 134 -0.93 -12.27 12.00
N VAL A 135 0.36 -12.46 11.72
CA VAL A 135 0.98 -13.76 11.45
C VAL A 135 1.47 -14.42 12.72
N SER A 136 2.09 -13.64 13.62
CA SER A 136 2.54 -14.14 14.92
C SER A 136 2.65 -12.99 15.92
N VAL A 137 2.50 -13.30 17.21
CA VAL A 137 2.60 -12.33 18.29
C VAL A 137 3.19 -13.00 19.53
N LYS A 138 3.99 -12.25 20.28
CA LYS A 138 4.45 -12.57 21.63
C LYS A 138 4.14 -11.37 22.52
N GLY A 139 3.62 -11.61 23.72
CA GLY A 139 3.18 -10.56 24.64
C GLY A 139 1.71 -10.19 24.41
N GLU A 140 1.25 -9.15 25.10
CA GLU A 140 -0.14 -8.70 25.06
C GLU A 140 -0.33 -7.57 24.05
N ILE A 141 -1.19 -7.78 23.05
CA ILE A 141 -1.52 -6.81 22.00
C ILE A 141 -3.05 -6.70 21.91
N TYR A 142 -3.54 -5.49 21.63
CA TYR A 142 -4.98 -5.23 21.50
C TYR A 142 -5.41 -4.82 20.08
N ALA A 143 -4.49 -4.86 19.11
CA ALA A 143 -4.83 -4.82 17.69
C ALA A 143 -5.67 -6.05 17.27
N PRO A 144 -6.61 -5.90 16.32
CA PRO A 144 -7.40 -7.03 15.81
C PRO A 144 -6.49 -8.04 15.09
N VAL A 145 -6.84 -9.33 15.17
CA VAL A 145 -6.10 -10.39 14.46
C VAL A 145 -6.20 -10.21 12.95
N LYS A 146 -7.38 -9.82 12.46
CA LYS A 146 -7.65 -9.46 11.06
C LYS A 146 -8.53 -8.21 11.02
N ALA A 147 -8.26 -7.32 10.06
CA ALA A 147 -9.11 -6.17 9.79
C ALA A 147 -9.06 -5.77 8.32
N VAL A 148 -10.18 -5.26 7.82
CA VAL A 148 -10.25 -4.59 6.51
C VAL A 148 -10.44 -3.11 6.79
N LEU A 149 -9.36 -2.36 6.61
CA LEU A 149 -9.32 -0.93 6.91
C LEU A 149 -9.67 -0.12 5.67
N LYS A 150 -10.41 0.96 5.88
CA LYS A 150 -10.71 1.96 4.86
C LYS A 150 -9.75 3.13 4.98
N SER A 151 -9.39 3.70 3.83
CA SER A 151 -8.60 4.93 3.81
C SER A 151 -9.39 6.09 4.43
N ASP A 152 -8.73 6.84 5.30
CA ASP A 152 -9.25 8.07 5.91
C ASP A 152 -8.88 9.33 5.09
N ASN A 153 -8.64 9.17 3.78
CA ASN A 153 -8.33 10.28 2.87
C ASN A 153 -9.50 11.29 2.71
N ASN A 154 -10.62 11.08 3.39
CA ASN A 154 -11.73 12.04 3.52
C ASN A 154 -11.51 13.12 4.60
N ALA A 155 -10.46 13.02 5.42
CA ALA A 155 -10.14 14.03 6.43
C ALA A 155 -9.61 15.38 5.87
N LYS A 156 -9.49 15.53 4.55
CA LYS A 156 -9.11 16.81 3.91
C LYS A 156 -10.26 17.80 3.69
N ASN A 157 -11.51 17.44 4.02
CA ASN A 157 -12.69 18.28 3.79
C ASN A 157 -13.60 18.44 5.02
N SER A 158 -13.07 18.40 6.25
CA SER A 158 -13.86 18.81 7.42
C SER A 158 -13.39 20.19 7.87
N PRO A 159 -14.24 21.24 7.79
CA PRO A 159 -13.90 22.53 8.38
C PRO A 159 -13.84 22.38 9.91
N GLU A 160 -12.81 22.97 10.51
CA GLU A 160 -12.75 23.28 11.94
C GLU A 160 -13.94 24.16 12.37
#